data_AF-A0A1F6CIF8-F1
#
_entry.id   AF-A0A1F6CIF8-F1
#
_cell.length_a   1.000
_cell.length_b   1.000
_cell.length_c   1.000
_cell.angle_alpha   90.00
_cell.angle_beta   90.00
_cell.angle_gamma   90.00
#
_symmetry.space_group_name_H-M   'P 1'
#
loop_
_entity.id
_entity.type
_entity.pdbx_description
1 polymer ?
#
loop_
_entity_poly.entity_id
_entity_poly.type
_entity_poly.pdbx_seq_one_letter_code
_entity_poly.pdbx_strand_id
1 'polypeptide(L)'
;MGFFLLSSAGLAAPALADAPTVPEMPTIPSYEVAMTAYNAVAAQTDGDPHITASGAYSNPEVVAARSRDLKDELPFGTIIEIDGPASKQNTCGYDVVSPILGYRVIADTMNARFTNRVDVLFDTDANFTMANGTVKNASTIFGVCRGMTIRVVGHIDPARMQKLPKTQEQLASIVTGELAKDGALALK
;
A
#
# COMPACT_ATOMS: atom_id res chain seq x y z
N MET A 1 -44.21 63.93 42.26
CA MET A 1 -44.33 62.74 41.41
C MET A 1 -43.32 62.86 40.28
N GLY A 2 -42.08 62.43 40.51
CA GLY A 2 -41.00 62.47 39.53
C GLY A 2 -40.69 61.05 39.05
N PHE A 3 -40.85 60.80 37.75
CA PHE A 3 -40.58 59.52 37.11
C PHE A 3 -39.08 59.36 36.87
N PHE A 4 -38.47 58.31 37.45
CA PHE A 4 -37.10 57.89 37.16
C PHE A 4 -37.09 57.08 35.86
N LEU A 5 -36.33 57.55 34.86
CA LEU A 5 -36.02 56.82 33.63
C LEU A 5 -34.75 55.99 33.86
N LEU A 6 -34.87 54.66 33.99
CA LEU A 6 -33.73 53.76 33.92
C LEU A 6 -33.37 53.51 32.45
N SER A 7 -32.20 54.02 32.03
CA SER A 7 -31.57 53.64 30.76
C SER A 7 -30.93 52.26 30.88
N SER A 8 -31.36 51.33 30.06
CA SER A 8 -30.70 50.04 29.85
C SER A 8 -29.47 50.21 28.96
N ALA A 9 -28.28 50.16 29.55
CA ALA A 9 -27.04 50.03 28.80
C ALA A 9 -26.92 48.59 28.30
N GLY A 10 -27.05 48.40 26.98
CA GLY A 10 -26.74 47.13 26.32
C GLY A 10 -25.24 46.90 26.31
N LEU A 11 -24.77 45.87 27.02
CA LEU A 11 -23.42 45.34 26.92
C LEU A 11 -23.34 44.51 25.63
N ALA A 12 -22.65 45.04 24.61
CA ALA A 12 -22.25 44.27 23.44
C ALA A 12 -21.14 43.28 23.85
N ALA A 13 -21.36 41.98 23.60
CA ALA A 13 -20.34 40.96 23.76
C ALA A 13 -19.26 41.12 22.68
N PRO A 14 -17.97 40.90 22.99
CA PRO A 14 -16.93 40.92 21.97
C PRO A 14 -17.07 39.70 21.06
N ALA A 15 -17.02 39.92 19.75
CA ALA A 15 -16.96 38.87 18.75
C ALA A 15 -15.67 38.06 18.96
N LEU A 16 -15.82 36.76 19.18
CA LEU A 16 -14.71 35.80 19.18
C LEU A 16 -14.11 35.81 17.78
N ALA A 17 -12.84 36.21 17.69
CA ALA A 17 -12.06 36.12 16.47
C ALA A 17 -11.96 34.66 16.00
N ASP A 18 -12.16 34.44 14.70
CA ASP A 18 -11.91 33.17 14.03
C ASP A 18 -10.50 32.67 14.38
N ALA A 19 -10.44 31.46 14.95
CA ALA A 19 -9.18 30.77 15.14
C ALA A 19 -8.54 30.47 13.77
N PRO A 20 -7.22 30.58 13.61
CA PRO A 20 -6.55 30.25 12.36
C PRO A 20 -6.81 28.78 12.02
N THR A 21 -7.41 28.55 10.85
CA THR A 21 -7.57 27.23 10.24
C THR A 21 -6.18 26.65 9.97
N VAL A 22 -5.76 25.68 10.79
CA VAL A 22 -4.57 24.88 10.51
C VAL A 22 -4.86 24.09 9.22
N PRO A 23 -4.01 24.19 8.18
CA PRO A 23 -4.22 23.42 6.97
C PRO A 23 -4.17 21.92 7.30
N GLU A 24 -5.27 21.22 7.01
CA GLU A 24 -5.37 19.77 7.11
C GLU A 24 -4.37 19.15 6.13
N MET A 25 -3.33 18.49 6.66
CA MET A 25 -2.35 17.82 5.80
C MET A 25 -3.06 16.71 5.01
N PRO A 26 -2.71 16.51 3.72
CA PRO A 26 -3.32 15.46 2.92
C PRO A 26 -3.13 14.10 3.62
N THR A 27 -4.24 13.42 3.88
CA THR A 27 -4.23 12.09 4.48
C THR A 27 -3.89 11.07 3.39
N ILE A 28 -2.76 10.37 3.55
CA ILE A 28 -2.38 9.29 2.64
C ILE A 28 -3.36 8.12 2.85
N PRO A 29 -4.10 7.66 1.81
CA PRO A 29 -5.01 6.53 1.96
C PRO A 29 -4.27 5.29 2.46
N SER A 30 -4.82 4.65 3.49
CA SER A 30 -4.25 3.45 4.09
C SER A 30 -5.32 2.41 4.40
N TYR A 31 -4.93 1.15 4.33
CA TYR A 31 -5.83 0.00 4.50
C TYR A 31 -5.18 -1.06 5.38
N GLU A 32 -5.97 -1.66 6.25
CA GLU A 32 -5.56 -2.84 7.00
C GLU A 32 -5.99 -4.11 6.23
N VAL A 33 -5.01 -4.93 5.84
CA VAL A 33 -5.22 -6.13 5.00
C VAL A 33 -4.59 -7.37 5.63
N ALA A 34 -5.02 -8.54 5.18
CA ALA A 34 -4.18 -9.73 5.28
C ALA A 34 -3.12 -9.68 4.17
N MET A 35 -1.88 -10.03 4.48
CA MET A 35 -0.82 -10.16 3.49
C MET A 35 -0.27 -11.58 3.43
N THR A 36 -0.12 -12.09 2.22
CA THR A 36 0.53 -13.37 1.92
C THR A 36 1.63 -13.15 0.89
N ALA A 37 2.29 -14.24 0.48
CA ALA A 37 3.19 -14.19 -0.65
C ALA A 37 3.06 -15.43 -1.55
N TYR A 38 3.44 -15.26 -2.81
CA TYR A 38 3.46 -16.29 -3.84
C TYR A 38 4.72 -16.17 -4.72
N ASN A 39 4.96 -17.19 -5.53
CA ASN A 39 5.98 -17.23 -6.56
C ASN A 39 5.31 -17.43 -7.93
N ALA A 40 5.94 -16.93 -9.00
CA ALA A 40 5.45 -17.04 -10.37
C ALA A 40 5.65 -18.47 -10.93
N VAL A 41 4.94 -19.45 -10.37
CA VAL A 41 4.99 -20.86 -10.78
C VAL A 41 3.57 -21.39 -11.01
N ALA A 42 3.43 -22.34 -11.95
CA ALA A 42 2.14 -22.87 -12.37
C ALA A 42 1.28 -23.48 -11.22
N ALA A 43 1.92 -23.92 -10.13
CA ALA A 43 1.20 -24.43 -8.97
C ALA A 43 0.49 -23.34 -8.13
N GLN A 44 0.86 -22.07 -8.33
CA GLN A 44 0.37 -20.92 -7.56
C GLN A 44 -0.34 -19.88 -8.44
N THR A 45 -0.31 -20.03 -9.77
CA THR A 45 -0.91 -19.11 -10.75
C THR A 45 -1.90 -19.82 -11.66
N ASP A 46 -2.95 -19.13 -12.09
CA ASP A 46 -3.86 -19.62 -13.13
C ASP A 46 -3.34 -19.16 -14.52
N GLY A 47 -2.90 -20.08 -15.37
CA GLY A 47 -2.43 -19.77 -16.73
C GLY A 47 -0.91 -19.63 -16.86
N ASP A 48 -0.44 -18.58 -17.57
CA ASP A 48 0.99 -18.28 -17.73
C ASP A 48 1.52 -17.59 -16.46
N PRO A 49 2.43 -18.22 -15.69
CA PRO A 49 2.93 -17.64 -14.45
C PRO A 49 3.69 -16.31 -14.64
N HIS A 50 4.19 -16.04 -15.84
CA HIS A 50 5.00 -14.86 -16.14
C HIS A 50 4.17 -13.64 -16.54
N ILE A 51 2.84 -13.77 -16.65
CA ILE A 51 1.95 -12.68 -17.02
C ILE A 51 0.88 -12.49 -15.95
N THR A 52 0.84 -11.29 -15.38
CA THR A 52 -0.16 -10.88 -14.39
C THR A 52 -1.53 -10.61 -15.03
N ALA A 53 -2.58 -10.51 -14.21
CA ALA A 53 -3.93 -10.15 -14.67
C ALA A 53 -4.03 -8.76 -15.35
N SER A 54 -3.09 -7.84 -15.07
CA SER A 54 -3.00 -6.56 -15.78
C SER A 54 -2.33 -6.65 -17.16
N GLY A 55 -1.77 -7.80 -17.51
CA GLY A 55 -0.96 -8.01 -18.71
C GLY A 55 0.51 -7.60 -18.56
N ALA A 56 0.93 -7.15 -17.37
CA ALA A 56 2.34 -6.90 -17.06
C ALA A 56 3.12 -8.21 -16.85
N TYR A 57 4.44 -8.19 -17.06
CA TYR A 57 5.32 -9.28 -16.63
C TYR A 57 5.30 -9.43 -15.11
N SER A 58 5.27 -10.67 -14.61
CA SER A 58 5.34 -11.02 -13.19
C SER A 58 6.72 -10.75 -12.61
N ASN A 59 7.08 -9.47 -12.43
CA ASN A 59 8.35 -9.03 -11.88
C ASN A 59 8.36 -9.15 -10.35
N PRO A 60 9.14 -10.07 -9.75
CA PRO A 60 9.17 -10.25 -8.30
C PRO A 60 9.78 -9.09 -7.53
N GLU A 61 10.47 -8.18 -8.21
CA GLU A 61 10.96 -6.96 -7.57
C GLU A 61 9.82 -6.02 -7.19
N VAL A 62 8.76 -5.91 -8.00
CA VAL A 62 7.78 -4.82 -7.84
C VAL A 62 6.33 -5.27 -7.80
N VAL A 63 5.97 -6.49 -8.22
CA VAL A 63 4.57 -6.88 -8.36
C VAL A 63 3.96 -7.33 -7.04
N ALA A 64 2.70 -6.95 -6.82
CA ALA A 64 1.79 -7.61 -5.88
C ALA A 64 0.42 -7.85 -6.52
N ALA A 65 -0.27 -8.87 -6.01
CA ALA A 65 -1.65 -9.17 -6.33
C ALA A 65 -2.57 -8.65 -5.23
N ARG A 66 -3.83 -8.34 -5.58
CA ARG A 66 -4.87 -8.04 -4.60
C ARG A 66 -6.06 -8.99 -4.72
N SER A 67 -6.84 -9.11 -3.66
CA SER A 67 -8.16 -9.75 -3.71
C SER A 67 -9.14 -8.93 -4.55
N ARG A 68 -10.15 -9.59 -5.11
CA ARG A 68 -11.07 -9.01 -6.11
C ARG A 68 -11.92 -7.89 -5.55
N ASP A 69 -12.28 -7.97 -4.27
CA ASP A 69 -13.04 -6.98 -3.52
C ASP A 69 -12.32 -5.64 -3.38
N LEU A 70 -10.97 -5.63 -3.32
CA LEU A 70 -10.17 -4.40 -3.21
C LEU A 70 -9.97 -3.66 -4.54
N LYS A 71 -10.84 -3.85 -5.53
CA LYS A 71 -10.61 -3.34 -6.90
C LYS A 71 -10.74 -1.84 -7.04
N ASP A 72 -11.65 -1.26 -6.26
CA ASP A 72 -12.01 0.14 -6.39
C ASP A 72 -11.05 0.98 -5.54
N GLU A 73 -10.55 0.40 -4.44
CA GLU A 73 -9.54 0.98 -3.54
C GLU A 73 -8.11 0.83 -4.09
N LEU A 74 -7.81 -0.33 -4.68
CA LEU A 74 -6.49 -0.69 -5.19
C LEU A 74 -6.58 -1.09 -6.68
N PRO A 75 -6.95 -0.17 -7.59
CA PRO A 75 -6.93 -0.46 -9.01
C PRO A 75 -5.51 -0.81 -9.49
N PHE A 76 -5.42 -1.45 -10.65
CA PHE A 76 -4.12 -1.76 -11.24
C PHE A 76 -3.29 -0.48 -11.45
N GLY A 77 -1.99 -0.59 -11.19
CA GLY A 77 -1.04 0.53 -11.24
C GLY A 77 -0.87 1.26 -9.91
N THR A 78 -1.71 0.99 -8.89
CA THR A 78 -1.53 1.53 -7.54
C THR A 78 -0.19 1.10 -6.96
N ILE A 79 0.60 2.06 -6.48
CA ILE A 79 1.86 1.83 -5.78
C ILE A 79 1.57 1.85 -4.28
N ILE A 80 1.89 0.74 -3.61
CA ILE A 80 1.73 0.58 -2.17
C ILE A 80 3.09 0.53 -1.47
N GLU A 81 3.13 1.14 -0.30
CA GLU A 81 4.12 0.90 0.73
C GLU A 81 3.51 -0.03 1.77
N ILE A 82 4.30 -1.00 2.25
CA ILE A 82 3.85 -2.01 3.20
C ILE A 82 4.50 -1.72 4.54
N ASP A 83 3.66 -1.62 5.57
CA ASP A 83 4.10 -1.54 6.96
C ASP A 83 3.71 -2.81 7.72
N GLY A 84 4.53 -3.15 8.70
CA GLY A 84 4.42 -4.37 9.47
C GLY A 84 3.11 -4.45 10.27
N PRO A 85 2.80 -5.64 10.81
CA PRO A 85 1.63 -5.75 11.67
C PRO A 85 1.88 -5.05 13.00
N ALA A 86 0.84 -4.50 13.62
CA ALA A 86 0.93 -3.85 14.94
C ALA A 86 1.45 -4.77 16.06
N SER A 87 1.38 -6.09 15.86
CA SER A 87 1.88 -7.08 16.81
C SER A 87 2.43 -8.31 16.10
N LYS A 88 3.40 -8.97 16.76
CA LYS A 88 4.00 -10.21 16.25
C LYS A 88 2.97 -11.33 16.21
N GLN A 89 3.02 -12.14 15.15
CA GLN A 89 2.13 -13.27 14.92
C GLN A 89 2.95 -14.51 14.57
N ASN A 90 2.57 -15.67 15.10
CA ASN A 90 3.29 -16.92 14.86
C ASN A 90 3.28 -17.37 13.39
N THR A 91 2.32 -16.87 12.60
CA THR A 91 2.17 -17.20 11.17
C THR A 91 2.80 -16.17 10.24
N CYS A 92 3.37 -15.10 10.80
CA CYS A 92 3.84 -13.96 10.03
C CYS A 92 5.35 -13.83 10.13
N GLY A 93 6.04 -14.06 9.02
CA GLY A 93 7.50 -13.91 8.90
C GLY A 93 7.96 -12.52 8.48
N TYR A 94 7.13 -11.48 8.65
CA TYR A 94 7.42 -10.12 8.19
C TYR A 94 8.81 -9.63 8.61
N ASP A 95 9.17 -9.77 9.89
CA ASP A 95 10.46 -9.30 10.42
C ASP A 95 11.68 -9.91 9.69
N VAL A 96 11.53 -11.09 9.08
CA VAL A 96 12.61 -11.78 8.35
C VAL A 96 12.70 -11.28 6.92
N VAL A 97 11.57 -11.06 6.25
CA VAL A 97 11.51 -10.75 4.81
C VAL A 97 11.37 -9.26 4.52
N SER A 98 11.07 -8.43 5.51
CA SER A 98 10.87 -6.98 5.34
C SER A 98 12.01 -6.26 4.62
N PRO A 99 13.31 -6.66 4.73
CA PRO A 99 14.38 -6.02 3.97
C PRO A 99 14.24 -6.12 2.44
N ILE A 100 13.46 -7.07 1.93
CA ILE A 100 13.26 -7.29 0.49
C ILE A 100 11.82 -6.98 0.02
N LEU A 101 10.96 -6.46 0.90
CA LEU A 101 9.57 -6.15 0.52
C LEU A 101 9.50 -4.90 -0.36
N GLY A 102 10.11 -3.79 0.04
CA GLY A 102 10.10 -2.55 -0.74
C GLY A 102 8.70 -2.04 -1.11
N TYR A 103 8.63 -1.19 -2.13
CA TYR A 103 7.37 -0.75 -2.74
C TYR A 103 6.81 -1.82 -3.66
N ARG A 104 5.48 -1.87 -3.79
CA ARG A 104 4.80 -2.80 -4.71
C ARG A 104 3.80 -2.09 -5.61
N VAL A 105 3.68 -2.55 -6.84
CA VAL A 105 2.65 -2.16 -7.79
C VAL A 105 1.59 -3.25 -7.80
N ILE A 106 0.33 -2.86 -7.58
CA ILE A 106 -0.81 -3.73 -7.76
C ILE A 106 -0.98 -4.00 -9.25
N ALA A 107 -0.63 -5.19 -9.69
CA ALA A 107 -0.65 -5.58 -11.11
C ALA A 107 -1.38 -6.91 -11.35
N ASP A 108 -1.73 -7.63 -10.29
CA ASP A 108 -2.35 -8.95 -10.40
C ASP A 108 -3.58 -9.11 -9.51
N THR A 109 -4.36 -10.16 -9.75
CA THR A 109 -5.63 -10.43 -9.06
C THR A 109 -5.68 -11.86 -8.53
N MET A 110 -6.00 -11.98 -7.25
CA MET A 110 -6.13 -13.27 -6.58
C MET A 110 -7.42 -14.01 -6.97
N ASN A 111 -7.47 -15.30 -6.64
CA ASN A 111 -8.67 -16.12 -6.72
C ASN A 111 -9.84 -15.52 -5.89
N ALA A 112 -11.09 -15.66 -6.37
CA ALA A 112 -12.29 -15.09 -5.74
C ALA A 112 -12.55 -15.53 -4.30
N ARG A 113 -11.98 -16.65 -3.85
CA ARG A 113 -12.16 -17.12 -2.47
C ARG A 113 -11.47 -16.24 -1.43
N PHE A 114 -10.55 -15.37 -1.85
CA PHE A 114 -9.82 -14.47 -0.97
C PHE A 114 -10.47 -13.09 -0.95
N THR A 115 -10.53 -12.50 0.25
CA THR A 115 -11.09 -11.16 0.52
C THR A 115 -10.15 -10.39 1.44
N ASN A 116 -10.18 -9.06 1.32
CA ASN A 116 -9.33 -8.11 2.03
C ASN A 116 -7.86 -8.57 2.15
N ARG A 117 -7.25 -8.94 1.01
CA ARG A 117 -5.92 -9.56 0.97
C ARG A 117 -5.04 -9.00 -0.14
N VAL A 118 -3.76 -8.86 0.18
CA VAL A 118 -2.69 -8.56 -0.78
C VAL A 118 -1.68 -9.71 -0.76
N ASP A 119 -1.16 -10.09 -1.93
CA ASP A 119 -0.20 -11.18 -2.10
C ASP A 119 1.07 -10.63 -2.76
N VAL A 120 2.21 -10.72 -2.09
CA VAL A 120 3.48 -10.22 -2.64
C VAL A 120 4.13 -11.29 -3.50
N LEU A 121 4.52 -10.93 -4.71
CA LEU A 121 5.31 -11.82 -5.57
C LEU A 121 6.77 -11.81 -5.11
N PHE A 122 7.29 -12.98 -4.74
CA PHE A 122 8.71 -13.18 -4.48
C PHE A 122 9.36 -14.03 -5.57
N ASP A 123 10.65 -13.81 -5.76
CA ASP A 123 11.48 -14.62 -6.64
C ASP A 123 11.57 -16.05 -6.09
N THR A 124 11.61 -17.05 -6.97
CA THR A 124 11.75 -18.46 -6.58
C THR A 124 13.08 -18.74 -5.89
N ASP A 125 14.08 -17.89 -6.13
CA ASP A 125 15.42 -17.98 -5.56
C ASP A 125 15.64 -17.05 -4.37
N ALA A 126 14.62 -16.26 -3.97
CA ALA A 126 14.65 -15.43 -2.76
C ALA A 126 14.63 -16.28 -1.49
N ASN A 127 15.76 -16.88 -1.16
CA ASN A 127 15.90 -17.85 -0.07
C ASN A 127 16.64 -17.27 1.14
N PHE A 128 16.22 -17.66 2.33
CA PHE A 128 16.89 -17.32 3.58
C PHE A 128 17.35 -18.58 4.31
N THR A 129 18.53 -18.49 4.92
CA THR A 129 19.05 -19.51 5.84
C THR A 129 18.54 -19.23 7.25
N MET A 130 17.71 -20.12 7.76
CA MET A 130 17.16 -20.04 9.11
C MET A 130 18.23 -20.44 10.16
N ALA A 131 18.01 -20.08 11.43
CA ALA A 131 18.96 -20.37 12.51
C ALA A 131 19.29 -21.86 12.71
N ASN A 132 18.41 -22.77 12.26
CA ASN A 132 18.63 -24.22 12.30
C ASN A 132 19.36 -24.76 11.05
N GLY A 133 19.88 -23.89 10.18
CA GLY A 133 20.57 -24.25 8.94
C GLY A 133 19.65 -24.61 7.77
N THR A 134 18.32 -24.62 7.95
CA THR A 134 17.39 -24.88 6.85
C THR A 134 17.26 -23.67 5.93
N VAL A 135 17.21 -23.92 4.62
CA VAL A 135 16.96 -22.88 3.61
C VAL A 135 15.48 -22.88 3.26
N LYS A 136 14.85 -21.71 3.28
CA LYS A 136 13.43 -21.54 2.92
C LYS A 136 13.25 -20.33 2.01
N ASN A 137 12.35 -20.45 1.05
CA ASN A 137 11.96 -19.32 0.20
C ASN A 137 11.21 -18.26 1.03
N ALA A 138 11.37 -16.99 0.66
CA ALA A 138 10.72 -15.83 1.24
C ALA A 138 9.20 -16.00 1.31
N SER A 139 8.55 -16.56 0.27
CA SER A 139 7.10 -16.78 0.24
C SER A 139 6.65 -17.72 1.37
N THR A 140 7.42 -18.76 1.64
CA THR A 140 7.15 -19.74 2.70
C THR A 140 7.41 -19.16 4.08
N ILE A 141 8.45 -18.35 4.23
CA ILE A 141 8.78 -17.68 5.50
C ILE A 141 7.71 -16.63 5.83
N PHE A 142 7.31 -15.84 4.83
CA PHE A 142 6.37 -14.75 5.01
C PHE A 142 5.03 -15.24 5.55
N GLY A 143 4.53 -16.36 4.99
CA GLY A 143 3.36 -17.05 5.51
C GLY A 143 2.08 -16.23 5.37
N VAL A 144 1.36 -16.05 6.49
CA VAL A 144 0.13 -15.26 6.55
C VAL A 144 0.24 -14.24 7.67
N CYS A 145 0.32 -12.98 7.29
CA CYS A 145 0.32 -11.83 8.19
C CYS A 145 -1.05 -11.16 8.18
N ARG A 146 -1.70 -11.01 9.33
CA ARG A 146 -2.97 -10.26 9.45
C ARG A 146 -2.71 -8.88 10.04
N GLY A 147 -3.60 -7.93 9.78
CA GLY A 147 -3.45 -6.59 10.35
C GLY A 147 -2.24 -5.84 9.77
N MET A 148 -1.89 -6.12 8.51
CA MET A 148 -0.82 -5.42 7.80
C MET A 148 -1.37 -4.09 7.30
N THR A 149 -0.61 -3.01 7.48
CA THR A 149 -1.02 -1.70 6.94
C THR A 149 -0.38 -1.49 5.58
N ILE A 150 -1.18 -1.19 4.57
CA ILE A 150 -0.68 -0.70 3.28
C ILE A 150 -1.02 0.78 3.15
N ARG A 151 -0.10 1.57 2.58
CA ARG A 151 -0.29 2.99 2.25
C ARG A 151 -0.21 3.18 0.75
N VAL A 152 -1.15 3.91 0.16
CA VAL A 152 -1.12 4.25 -1.27
C VAL A 152 -0.20 5.45 -1.47
N VAL A 153 0.96 5.23 -2.08
CA VAL A 153 2.03 6.23 -2.19
C VAL A 153 2.25 6.74 -3.61
N GLY A 154 1.45 6.27 -4.57
CA GLY A 154 1.48 6.75 -5.95
C GLY A 154 0.70 5.85 -6.90
N HIS A 155 0.68 6.23 -8.17
CA HIS A 155 0.05 5.43 -9.23
C HIS A 155 0.89 5.45 -10.51
N ILE A 156 0.83 4.32 -11.21
CA ILE A 156 1.28 4.17 -12.59
C ILE A 156 0.05 4.21 -13.49
N ASP A 157 0.14 4.94 -14.59
CA ASP A 157 -0.90 4.98 -15.62
C ASP A 157 -1.22 3.54 -16.11
N PRO A 158 -2.49 3.11 -16.08
CA PRO A 158 -2.92 1.81 -16.62
C PRO A 158 -2.44 1.55 -18.06
N ALA A 159 -2.27 2.58 -18.89
CA ALA A 159 -1.74 2.43 -20.25
C ALA A 159 -0.27 1.97 -20.30
N ARG A 160 0.45 2.03 -19.16
CA ARG A 160 1.87 1.70 -19.01
C ARG A 160 2.11 0.42 -18.22
N MET A 161 1.08 -0.36 -17.90
CA MET A 161 1.23 -1.62 -17.14
C MET A 161 2.19 -2.62 -17.80
N GLN A 162 2.32 -2.65 -19.12
CA GLN A 162 3.32 -3.53 -19.78
C GLN A 162 4.78 -3.08 -19.59
N LYS A 163 4.99 -1.89 -19.03
CA LYS A 163 6.30 -1.25 -18.83
C LYS A 163 6.47 -0.84 -17.37
N LEU A 164 6.12 -1.73 -16.44
CA LEU A 164 6.39 -1.49 -15.01
C LEU A 164 7.89 -1.27 -14.76
N PRO A 165 8.24 -0.47 -13.73
CA PRO A 165 9.60 -0.38 -13.23
C PRO A 165 10.20 -1.77 -13.01
N LYS A 166 11.49 -1.92 -13.35
CA LYS A 166 12.18 -3.20 -13.23
C LYS A 166 12.79 -3.41 -11.86
N THR A 167 13.09 -2.32 -11.15
CA THR A 167 13.80 -2.34 -9.87
C THR A 167 13.13 -1.46 -8.84
N GLN A 168 13.47 -1.68 -7.56
CA GLN A 168 13.03 -0.86 -6.45
C GLN A 168 13.49 0.60 -6.57
N GLU A 169 14.69 0.87 -7.10
CA GLU A 169 15.19 2.24 -7.28
C GLU A 169 14.35 3.01 -8.30
N GLN A 170 13.98 2.36 -9.41
CA GLN A 170 13.11 2.97 -10.41
C GLN A 170 11.72 3.25 -9.82
N LEU A 171 11.17 2.31 -9.04
CA LEU A 171 9.88 2.52 -8.39
C LEU A 171 9.93 3.62 -7.31
N ALA A 172 10.99 3.67 -6.51
CA ALA A 172 11.19 4.71 -5.49
C ALA A 172 11.33 6.11 -6.09
N SER A 173 12.02 6.23 -7.24
CA SER A 173 12.15 7.51 -7.94
C SER A 173 10.82 8.04 -8.52
N ILE A 174 9.85 7.15 -8.77
CA ILE A 174 8.47 7.55 -9.09
C ILE A 174 7.78 8.11 -7.85
N VAL A 175 7.85 7.41 -6.73
CA VAL A 175 7.21 7.82 -5.46
C VAL A 175 7.77 9.15 -4.94
N THR A 176 9.08 9.35 -5.03
CA THR A 176 9.75 10.58 -4.56
C THR A 176 9.60 11.77 -5.52
N GLY A 177 9.14 11.51 -6.76
CA GLY A 177 8.92 12.50 -7.81
C GLY A 177 10.15 12.83 -8.66
N GLU A 178 11.23 12.07 -8.54
CA GLU A 178 12.47 12.26 -9.32
C GLU A 178 12.35 11.79 -10.78
N LEU A 179 11.48 10.80 -11.06
CA LEU A 179 11.16 10.31 -12.42
C LEU A 179 9.76 10.72 -12.92
N ALA A 180 9.09 11.71 -12.30
CA ALA A 180 7.72 12.13 -12.64
C ALA A 180 7.54 12.72 -14.07
N LYS A 181 8.56 12.65 -14.94
CA LYS A 181 8.51 13.17 -16.32
C LYS A 181 7.64 12.35 -17.28
N ASP A 182 7.23 11.13 -16.92
CA ASP A 182 6.47 10.26 -17.81
C ASP A 182 5.02 9.94 -17.31
N GLY A 183 4.43 10.76 -16.46
CA GLY A 183 3.01 10.63 -16.08
C GLY A 183 2.72 9.72 -14.87
N ALA A 184 3.71 9.46 -14.02
CA ALA A 184 3.46 8.91 -12.70
C ALA A 184 3.23 10.08 -11.72
N LEU A 185 2.00 10.23 -11.25
CA LEU A 185 1.66 11.22 -10.23
C LEU A 185 2.08 10.66 -8.87
N ALA A 186 3.14 11.24 -8.29
CA ALA A 186 3.48 11.07 -6.89
C ALA A 186 2.45 11.83 -6.05
N LEU A 187 1.77 11.15 -5.13
CA LEU A 187 1.01 11.81 -4.09
C LEU A 187 2.01 12.32 -3.05
N LYS A 188 2.18 13.64 -2.95
CA LYS A 188 2.85 14.31 -1.83
C LYS A 188 1.81 15.01 -0.98
#